data_AF-A0A5K1FX15-F1
#
_entry.id   AF-A0A5K1FX15-F1
#
_cell.length_a   1.000
_cell.length_b   1.000
_cell.length_c   1.000
_cell.angle_alpha   90.00
_cell.angle_beta   90.00
_cell.angle_gamma   90.00
#
_symmetry.space_group_name_H-M   'P 1'
#
loop_
_entity.id
_entity.type
_entity.pdbx_description
1 polymer ?
#
loop_
_entity_poly.entity_id
_entity_poly.type
_entity_poly.pdbx_seq_one_letter_code
_entity_poly.pdbx_strand_id
1 'polypeptide(L)'
;TLTAMTLVTKEIFMENPDFFPIKPVDYGKFLVLSLGTGSAKLEKKYTAAEAANWGVISWLYHEGGSPLISAFTQSSADMVDIHASVLFQALHCEKNYLRIQ
;
A
#
# COMPACT_ATOMS: atom_id res chain seq x y z
N THR A 1 1.81 4.51 1.46
CA THR A 1 1.43 4.96 2.82
C THR A 1 2.52 4.69 3.84
N LEU A 2 2.85 3.42 4.12
CA LEU A 2 3.83 3.07 5.16
C LEU A 2 5.20 3.72 4.98
N THR A 3 5.71 3.78 3.74
CA THR A 3 6.98 4.47 3.44
C THR A 3 6.93 5.94 3.84
N ALA A 4 5.83 6.65 3.52
CA ALA A 4 5.66 8.04 3.89
C ALA A 4 5.61 8.23 5.41
N MET A 5 4.87 7.37 6.12
CA MET A 5 4.84 7.36 7.59
C MET A 5 6.25 7.13 8.17
N THR A 6 7.01 6.19 7.60
CA THR A 6 8.39 5.89 8.03
C THR A 6 9.31 7.09 7.85
N LEU A 7 9.20 7.81 6.72
CA LEU A 7 10.00 9.01 6.46
C LEU A 7 9.65 10.13 7.45
N VAL A 8 8.37 10.37 7.71
CA VAL A 8 7.95 11.36 8.72
C VAL A 8 8.45 10.97 10.12
N THR A 9 8.32 9.69 10.49
CA THR A 9 8.86 9.19 11.77
C THR A 9 10.37 9.37 11.85
N LYS A 10 11.10 9.19 10.75
CA LYS A 10 12.55 9.43 10.68
C LYS A 10 12.89 10.90 10.94
N GLU A 11 12.19 11.84 10.30
CA GLU A 11 12.42 13.28 10.52
C GLU A 11 12.13 13.69 11.98
N ILE A 12 11.05 13.17 12.57
CA ILE A 12 10.74 13.36 14.00
C ILE A 12 11.86 12.80 14.88
N PHE A 13 12.36 11.60 14.56
CA PHE A 13 13.44 10.97 15.30
C PHE A 13 14.77 11.74 15.19
N MET A 14 15.00 12.42 14.06
CA MET A 14 16.16 13.29 13.84
C MET A 14 15.99 14.69 14.46
N GLU A 15 14.94 14.90 15.26
CA GLU A 15 14.64 16.17 15.95
C GLU A 15 14.55 17.37 14.98
N ASN A 16 14.05 17.12 13.77
CA ASN A 16 13.83 18.18 12.79
C ASN A 16 12.83 19.23 13.34
N PRO A 17 13.20 20.52 13.45
CA PRO A 17 12.38 21.55 14.08
C PRO A 17 11.08 21.86 13.32
N ASP A 18 10.98 21.48 12.05
CA ASP A 18 9.77 21.65 11.23
C ASP A 18 8.65 20.68 11.63
N PHE A 19 8.97 19.64 12.39
CA PHE A 19 8.02 18.62 12.83
C PHE A 19 7.71 18.77 14.31
N PHE A 20 6.42 18.62 14.66
CA PHE A 20 5.99 18.70 16.05
C PHE A 20 6.68 17.58 16.88
N PRO A 21 7.18 17.88 18.09
CA PRO A 21 7.86 16.88 18.92
C PRO A 21 6.84 15.85 19.41
N ILE A 22 6.72 14.79 18.63
CA ILE A 22 5.93 13.61 18.92
C ILE A 22 6.90 12.52 19.36
N LYS A 23 6.51 11.67 20.32
CA LYS A 23 7.34 10.50 20.65
C LYS A 23 7.53 9.68 19.36
N PRO A 24 8.74 9.23 19.03
CA PRO A 24 8.94 8.29 17.94
C PRO A 24 7.91 7.15 18.08
N VAL A 25 7.34 6.69 16.95
CA VAL A 25 6.30 5.64 16.87
C VAL A 25 4.93 5.92 17.52
N ASP A 26 4.63 7.16 17.96
CA ASP A 26 3.27 7.54 18.36
C ASP A 26 2.37 7.84 17.14
N TYR A 27 2.06 6.78 16.38
CA TYR A 27 1.22 6.85 15.18
C TYR A 27 -0.24 7.26 15.48
N GLY A 28 -0.68 7.23 16.74
CA GLY A 28 -2.01 7.70 17.14
C GLY A 28 -2.22 9.19 16.86
N LYS A 29 -1.13 9.97 16.77
CA LYS A 29 -1.18 11.40 16.41
C LYS A 29 -1.14 11.67 14.91
N PHE A 30 -0.94 10.64 14.08
CA PHE A 30 -0.87 10.83 12.65
C PHE A 30 -2.30 10.89 12.09
N LEU A 31 -2.55 11.82 11.17
CA LEU A 31 -3.74 11.83 10.32
C LEU A 31 -3.29 11.51 8.90
N VAL A 32 -3.76 10.40 8.35
CA VAL A 32 -3.26 9.84 7.09
C VAL A 32 -4.38 9.75 6.07
N LEU A 33 -4.27 10.56 5.01
CA LEU A 33 -5.04 10.40 3.79
C LEU A 33 -4.21 9.63 2.76
N SER A 34 -4.71 8.48 2.33
CA SER A 34 -4.06 7.62 1.35
C SER A 34 -4.91 7.57 0.09
N LEU A 35 -4.35 7.98 -1.04
CA LEU A 35 -5.06 8.01 -2.32
C LEU A 35 -4.53 6.89 -3.24
N GLY A 36 -5.43 6.08 -3.77
CA GLY A 36 -5.21 5.12 -4.83
C GLY A 36 -5.70 5.68 -6.16
N THR A 37 -5.28 5.03 -7.25
CA THR A 37 -5.69 5.40 -8.62
C THR A 37 -6.72 4.42 -9.19
N GLY A 38 -7.49 3.75 -8.32
CA GLY A 38 -8.32 2.62 -8.69
C GLY A 38 -7.53 1.32 -8.85
N SER A 39 -8.23 0.21 -8.61
CA SER A 39 -7.83 -1.10 -9.15
C SER A 39 -8.55 -1.32 -10.47
N ALA A 40 -7.93 -2.06 -11.40
CA ALA A 40 -8.69 -2.58 -12.52
C ALA A 40 -9.89 -3.36 -11.96
N LYS A 41 -11.07 -3.25 -12.58
CA LYS A 41 -12.22 -4.11 -12.24
C LYS A 41 -11.69 -5.54 -12.09
N LEU A 42 -12.26 -6.30 -11.15
CA LEU A 42 -12.07 -7.76 -10.98
C LEU A 42 -12.57 -8.52 -12.22
N GLU A 43 -12.14 -8.12 -13.40
CA GLU A 43 -12.09 -8.93 -14.58
C GLU A 43 -11.13 -10.05 -14.21
N LYS A 44 -11.67 -11.27 -14.09
CA LYS A 44 -10.88 -12.49 -13.95
C LYS A 44 -10.11 -12.70 -15.25
N LYS A 45 -9.12 -11.86 -15.51
CA LYS A 45 -8.39 -11.78 -16.78
C LYS A 45 -7.68 -13.09 -17.09
N TYR A 46 -7.22 -13.79 -16.07
CA TYR A 46 -6.43 -15.00 -16.22
C TYR A 46 -6.84 -16.05 -15.18
N THR A 47 -6.78 -17.32 -15.56
CA THR A 47 -6.97 -18.47 -14.69
C THR A 47 -5.64 -19.12 -14.34
N ALA A 48 -5.62 -19.88 -13.23
CA ALA A 48 -4.43 -20.64 -12.85
C ALA A 48 -4.04 -21.70 -13.90
N ALA A 49 -5.03 -22.29 -14.60
CA ALA A 49 -4.79 -23.28 -15.64
C ALA A 49 -4.12 -22.68 -16.88
N GLU A 50 -4.47 -21.46 -17.26
CA GLU A 50 -3.79 -20.73 -18.34
C GLU A 50 -2.37 -20.35 -17.95
N ALA A 51 -2.21 -19.76 -16.75
CA ALA A 51 -0.91 -19.33 -16.24
C ALA A 51 0.08 -20.48 -16.00
N ALA A 52 -0.41 -21.71 -15.78
CA ALA A 52 0.44 -22.89 -15.64
C ALA A 52 1.27 -23.20 -16.89
N ASN A 53 0.82 -22.75 -18.07
CA ASN A 53 1.50 -22.93 -19.34
C ASN A 53 2.36 -21.71 -19.75
N TRP A 54 2.46 -20.69 -18.90
CA TRP A 54 3.18 -19.45 -19.23
C TRP A 54 4.70 -19.58 -19.05
N GLY A 55 5.43 -19.13 -20.07
CA GLY A 55 6.85 -18.83 -19.96
C GLY A 55 7.12 -17.39 -19.47
N VAL A 56 8.40 -17.03 -19.33
CA VAL A 56 8.82 -15.70 -18.85
C VAL A 56 8.20 -14.55 -19.64
N ILE A 57 8.13 -14.68 -20.98
CA ILE A 57 7.58 -13.64 -21.85
C ILE A 57 6.09 -13.44 -21.56
N SER A 58 5.32 -14.52 -21.39
CA SER A 58 3.88 -14.45 -21.08
C SER A 58 3.62 -13.82 -19.71
N TRP A 59 4.48 -14.08 -18.71
CA TRP A 59 4.39 -13.40 -17.42
C TRP A 59 4.68 -11.89 -17.51
N LEU A 60 5.57 -11.47 -18.41
CA LEU A 60 5.90 -10.05 -18.64
C LEU A 60 4.85 -9.34 -19.50
N TYR A 61 4.29 -10.03 -20.50
CA TYR A 61 3.30 -9.49 -21.41
C TYR A 61 2.35 -10.58 -21.92
N HIS A 62 1.05 -10.42 -21.65
CA HIS A 62 0.01 -11.32 -22.14
C HIS A 62 -1.25 -10.52 -22.47
N GLU A 63 -1.78 -10.70 -23.69
CA GLU A 63 -3.04 -10.09 -24.15
C GLU A 63 -3.16 -8.58 -23.89
N GLY A 64 -2.10 -7.82 -24.19
CA GLY A 64 -2.12 -6.37 -24.02
C GLY A 64 -1.88 -5.87 -22.59
N GLY A 65 -1.69 -6.78 -21.62
CA GLY A 65 -1.36 -6.45 -20.23
C GLY A 65 0.02 -6.97 -19.81
N SER A 66 0.42 -6.62 -18.59
CA SER A 66 1.64 -7.11 -17.94
C SER A 66 1.28 -7.87 -16.65
N PRO A 67 0.95 -9.17 -16.74
CA PRO A 67 0.34 -9.92 -15.64
C PRO A 67 1.14 -9.85 -14.34
N LEU A 68 2.46 -10.04 -14.41
CA LEU A 68 3.34 -9.99 -13.24
C LEU A 68 3.34 -8.61 -12.57
N ILE A 69 3.46 -7.55 -13.37
CA ILE A 69 3.50 -6.16 -12.87
C ILE A 69 2.16 -5.79 -12.24
N SER A 70 1.05 -6.14 -12.90
CA SER A 70 -0.30 -5.89 -12.39
C SER A 70 -0.55 -6.63 -11.08
N ALA A 71 -0.24 -7.93 -11.00
CA ALA A 71 -0.41 -8.72 -9.79
C ALA A 71 0.42 -8.17 -8.63
N PHE A 72 1.69 -7.85 -8.88
CA PHE A 72 2.58 -7.26 -7.87
C PHE A 72 2.08 -5.90 -7.39
N THR A 73 1.71 -5.01 -8.31
CA THR A 73 1.30 -3.63 -7.98
C THR A 73 0.00 -3.62 -7.18
N GLN A 74 -0.98 -4.43 -7.59
CA GLN A 74 -2.26 -4.53 -6.90
C GLN A 74 -2.08 -5.16 -5.51
N SER A 75 -1.38 -6.29 -5.41
CA SER A 75 -1.12 -6.96 -4.13
C SER A 75 -0.33 -6.06 -3.17
N SER A 76 0.60 -5.26 -3.69
CA SER A 76 1.37 -4.31 -2.88
C SER A 76 0.49 -3.17 -2.35
N ALA A 77 -0.45 -2.68 -3.15
CA ALA A 77 -1.40 -1.66 -2.70
C ALA A 77 -2.31 -2.21 -1.59
N ASP A 78 -2.85 -3.42 -1.78
CA ASP A 78 -3.72 -4.10 -0.80
C ASP A 78 -2.97 -4.38 0.50
N MET A 79 -1.73 -4.87 0.43
CA MET A 79 -0.90 -5.17 1.59
C MET A 79 -0.62 -3.91 2.43
N VAL A 80 -0.33 -2.78 1.79
CA VAL A 80 -0.10 -1.50 2.48
C VAL A 80 -1.37 -1.00 3.16
N ASP A 81 -2.54 -1.17 2.55
CA ASP A 81 -3.83 -0.79 3.13
C ASP A 81 -4.18 -1.65 4.36
N ILE A 82 -4.01 -2.98 4.26
CA ILE A 82 -4.22 -3.90 5.38
C ILE A 82 -3.29 -3.55 6.55
N HIS A 83 -1.99 -3.37 6.30
CA HIS A 83 -1.04 -3.03 7.36
C HIS A 83 -1.35 -1.69 8.03
N ALA A 84 -1.70 -0.66 7.26
CA ALA A 84 -2.08 0.63 7.82
C ALA A 84 -3.39 0.52 8.63
N SER A 85 -4.41 -0.12 8.08
CA SER A 85 -5.70 -0.32 8.75
C SER A 85 -5.54 -1.07 10.07
N VAL A 86 -4.80 -2.19 10.08
CA VAL A 86 -4.53 -2.97 11.30
C VAL A 86 -3.75 -2.15 12.32
N LEU A 87 -2.75 -1.36 11.89
CA LEU A 87 -1.99 -0.49 12.79
C LEU A 87 -2.89 0.55 13.47
N PHE A 88 -3.72 1.27 12.71
CA PHE A 88 -4.60 2.29 13.27
C PHE A 88 -5.72 1.70 14.14
N GLN A 89 -6.20 0.48 13.85
CA GLN A 89 -7.11 -0.26 14.72
C GLN A 89 -6.46 -0.69 16.03
N ALA A 90 -5.24 -1.23 15.99
CA ALA A 90 -4.50 -1.65 17.18
C ALA A 90 -4.21 -0.48 18.13
N LEU A 91 -4.14 0.74 17.59
CA LEU A 91 -3.95 1.97 18.34
C LEU A 91 -5.26 2.68 18.72
N HIS A 92 -6.43 2.08 18.42
CA HIS A 92 -7.76 2.67 18.66
C HIS A 92 -7.95 4.05 18.02
N CYS A 93 -7.37 4.24 16.82
CA CYS A 93 -7.35 5.50 16.08
C CYS A 93 -7.83 5.30 14.63
N GLU A 94 -8.81 4.43 14.38
CA GLU A 94 -9.23 4.06 13.01
C GLU A 94 -9.66 5.27 12.18
N LYS A 95 -10.28 6.26 12.83
CA LYS A 95 -10.74 7.50 12.19
C LYS A 95 -9.61 8.37 11.65
N ASN A 96 -8.38 8.12 12.07
CA ASN A 96 -7.21 8.88 11.65
C ASN A 96 -6.61 8.34 10.34
N TYR A 97 -7.12 7.23 9.81
CA TYR A 97 -6.72 6.67 8.53
C TYR A 97 -7.89 6.67 7.54
N LEU A 98 -7.72 7.36 6.42
CA LEU A 98 -8.67 7.37 5.31
C LEU A 98 -7.98 6.91 4.03
N ARG A 99 -8.40 5.76 3.50
CA ARG A 99 -8.03 5.29 2.16
C ARG A 99 -9.16 5.63 1.18
N ILE A 100 -8.81 6.31 0.10
CA ILE A 100 -9.67 6.45 -1.08
C ILE A 100 -8.99 5.66 -2.18
N GLN A 101 -9.63 4.59 -2.64
CA GLN A 101 -9.09 3.69 -3.66
C GLN A 101 -9.83 3.84 -4.97
#